data_AF-A0A496R911-F1
#
_entry.id   AF-A0A496R911-F1
#
_cell.length_a   1.000
_cell.length_b   1.000
_cell.length_c   1.000
_cell.angle_alpha   90.00
_cell.angle_beta   90.00
_cell.angle_gamma   90.00
#
_symmetry.space_group_name_H-M   'P 1'
#
loop_
_entity.id
_entity.type
_entity.pdbx_description
1 polymer ?
#
loop_
_entity_poly.entity_id
_entity_poly.type
_entity_poly.pdbx_seq_one_letter_code
_entity_poly.pdbx_strand_id
1 'polypeptide(L)'
;MTYIVLILCVFLVGMALAAVLVKDLRSAIILLSALSLFASLAFLIVAAPDVAITEAAIGSALTTVIFVIALFRTRKSTEGNTSATVRRVDESARAVRRKETDNA
;
A
#
# COMPACT_ATOMS: atom_id res chain seq x y z
N MET A 1 2.41 27.58 21.65
CA MET A 1 1.92 27.24 20.29
C MET A 1 3.02 26.59 19.47
N THR A 2 4.17 27.24 19.29
CA THR A 2 5.29 26.71 18.48
C THR A 2 5.86 25.38 18.99
N TYR A 3 6.03 25.21 20.31
CA TYR A 3 6.56 23.97 20.89
C TYR A 3 5.67 22.75 20.63
N ILE A 4 4.34 22.91 20.70
CA ILE A 4 3.37 21.84 20.43
C ILE A 4 3.45 21.42 18.97
N VAL A 5 3.49 22.39 18.06
CA VAL A 5 3.64 22.14 16.61
C VAL A 5 4.96 21.44 16.31
N LEU A 6 6.05 21.83 16.98
CA LEU A 6 7.36 21.21 16.78
C LEU A 6 7.38 19.74 17.24
N ILE A 7 6.81 19.44 18.41
CA ILE A 7 6.66 18.06 18.90
C ILE A 7 5.80 17.24 17.93
N LEU A 8 4.70 17.82 17.44
CA LEU A 8 3.82 17.15 16.49
C LEU A 8 4.53 16.88 15.15
N CYS A 9 5.32 17.81 14.64
CA CYS A 9 6.13 17.61 13.43
C CYS A 9 7.14 16.48 13.62
N VAL A 10 7.85 16.43 14.74
CA VAL A 10 8.79 15.32 15.03
C VAL A 10 8.04 13.98 15.10
N PHE A 11 6.86 13.96 15.71
CA PHE A 11 6.00 12.78 15.74
C PHE A 11 5.54 12.34 14.35
N LEU A 12 5.12 13.28 13.49
CA LEU A 12 4.75 13.01 12.10
C LEU A 12 5.92 12.42 11.30
N VAL A 13 7.13 12.96 11.47
CA VAL A 13 8.32 12.39 10.85
C VAL A 13 8.55 10.96 11.35
N GLY A 14 8.42 10.70 12.65
CA GLY A 14 8.50 9.35 13.21
C GLY A 14 7.48 8.37 12.60
N MET A 15 6.22 8.81 12.44
CA MET A 15 5.19 8.02 11.77
C MET A 15 5.51 7.77 10.29
N ALA A 16 6.05 8.77 9.59
CA ALA A 16 6.44 8.63 8.19
C ALA A 16 7.57 7.61 8.02
N LEU A 17 8.59 7.65 8.88
CA LEU A 17 9.64 6.62 8.90
C LEU A 17 9.05 5.23 9.19
N ALA A 18 8.15 5.12 10.19
CA ALA A 18 7.49 3.85 10.50
C ALA A 18 6.69 3.32 9.31
N ALA A 19 5.97 4.18 8.58
CA ALA A 19 5.19 3.80 7.41
C ALA A 19 6.07 3.22 6.29
N VAL A 20 7.29 3.76 6.10
CA VAL A 20 8.25 3.29 5.09
C VAL A 20 8.95 2.00 5.50
N LEU A 21 9.23 1.82 6.80
CA LEU A 21 9.97 0.66 7.31
C LEU A 21 9.11 -0.61 7.45
N VAL A 22 7.78 -0.48 7.41
CA VAL A 22 6.86 -1.61 7.51
C VAL A 22 6.91 -2.48 6.25
N LYS A 23 7.11 -3.79 6.45
CA LYS A 23 7.19 -4.78 5.36
C LYS A 23 5.84 -5.06 4.67
N ASP A 24 4.74 -4.88 5.40
CA ASP A 24 3.40 -5.17 4.92
C ASP A 24 2.73 -3.92 4.31
N LEU A 25 2.43 -3.95 3.00
CA LEU A 25 1.76 -2.84 2.32
C LEU A 25 0.42 -2.44 2.98
N ARG A 26 -0.35 -3.40 3.51
CA ARG A 26 -1.62 -3.11 4.21
C ARG A 26 -1.38 -2.25 5.45
N SER A 27 -0.41 -2.65 6.26
CA SER A 27 -0.04 -1.94 7.48
C SER A 27 0.56 -0.57 7.16
N ALA A 28 1.37 -0.46 6.09
CA ALA A 28 1.90 0.81 5.61
C ALA A 28 0.78 1.79 5.20
N ILE A 29 -0.26 1.33 4.52
CA ILE A 29 -1.42 2.16 4.12
C ILE A 29 -2.17 2.69 5.35
N ILE A 30 -2.36 1.84 6.37
CA ILE A 30 -3.03 2.24 7.62
C ILE A 30 -2.20 3.31 8.37
N LEU A 31 -0.89 3.11 8.46
CA LEU A 31 0.02 4.09 9.06
C LEU A 31 0.01 5.42 8.30
N LEU A 32 -0.04 5.38 6.96
CA LEU A 32 -0.09 6.57 6.12
C LEU A 32 -1.42 7.33 6.26
N SER A 33 -2.53 6.62 6.43
CA SER A 33 -3.84 7.23 6.73
C SER A 33 -3.82 7.94 8.10
N ALA A 34 -3.24 7.29 9.12
CA ALA A 34 -3.06 7.89 10.44
C ALA A 34 -2.15 9.13 10.39
N LEU A 35 -1.02 9.05 9.66
CA LEU A 35 -0.12 10.18 9.43
C LEU A 35 -0.88 11.40 8.89
N SER A 36 -1.73 11.20 7.86
CA SER A 36 -2.52 12.30 7.27
C SER A 36 -3.58 12.85 8.24
N LEU A 37 -4.22 12.02 9.05
CA LEU A 37 -5.13 12.51 10.12
C LEU A 37 -4.40 13.42 11.11
N PHE A 38 -3.21 13.02 11.56
CA PHE A 38 -2.41 13.86 12.46
C PHE A 38 -1.87 15.12 11.76
N ALA A 39 -1.60 15.07 10.46
CA ALA A 39 -1.24 16.25 9.68
C ALA A 39 -2.40 17.24 9.55
N SER A 40 -3.62 16.77 9.32
CA SER A 40 -4.84 17.61 9.34
C SER A 40 -5.04 18.26 10.72
N LEU A 41 -4.81 17.52 11.81
CA LEU A 41 -4.83 18.07 13.16
C LEU A 41 -3.76 19.17 13.37
N ALA A 42 -2.58 19.02 12.78
CA ALA A 42 -1.54 20.05 12.81
C ALA A 42 -2.00 21.36 12.14
N PHE A 43 -2.70 21.27 11.00
CA PHE A 43 -3.27 22.45 10.33
C PHE A 43 -4.34 23.16 11.16
N LEU A 44 -5.15 22.39 11.90
CA LEU A 44 -6.14 22.96 12.81
C LEU A 44 -5.48 23.79 13.93
N ILE A 45 -4.35 23.33 14.47
CA ILE A 45 -3.58 24.03 15.52
C ILE A 45 -2.95 25.33 14.99
N VAL A 46 -2.57 25.37 13.72
CA VAL A 46 -1.98 26.56 13.07
C VAL A 46 -3.07 27.54 12.57
N ALA A 47 -4.33 27.33 12.93
CA ALA A 47 -5.47 28.15 12.50
C ALA A 47 -5.66 28.16 10.97
N ALA A 48 -5.38 27.04 10.30
CA ALA A 48 -5.65 26.83 8.88
C ALA A 48 -6.80 25.80 8.68
N PRO A 49 -8.06 26.15 9.02
CA PRO A 49 -9.18 25.20 9.02
C PRO A 49 -9.56 24.72 7.61
N ASP A 50 -9.43 25.57 6.60
CA ASP A 50 -9.78 25.20 5.21
C ASP A 50 -8.84 24.09 4.68
N VAL A 51 -7.55 24.22 4.99
CA VAL A 51 -6.53 23.21 4.64
C VAL A 51 -6.72 21.94 5.47
N ALA A 52 -7.09 22.06 6.74
CA ALA A 52 -7.33 20.89 7.60
C ALA A 52 -8.46 19.99 7.06
N ILE A 53 -9.59 20.59 6.65
CA ILE A 53 -10.75 19.84 6.13
C ILE A 53 -10.40 19.14 4.82
N THR A 54 -9.72 19.85 3.91
CA THR A 54 -9.31 19.29 2.62
C THR A 54 -8.28 18.16 2.78
N GLU A 55 -7.31 18.32 3.67
CA GLU A 55 -6.31 17.29 3.94
C GLU A 55 -6.94 16.05 4.60
N ALA A 56 -7.89 16.21 5.53
CA ALA A 56 -8.59 15.06 6.12
C ALA A 56 -9.37 14.28 5.03
N ALA A 57 -10.07 14.98 4.14
CA ALA A 57 -10.83 14.34 3.07
C ALA A 57 -9.91 13.63 2.05
N ILE A 58 -8.84 14.29 1.61
CA ILE A 58 -7.97 13.76 0.56
C ILE A 58 -6.99 12.73 1.12
N GLY A 59 -6.33 13.04 2.22
CA GLY A 59 -5.21 12.24 2.71
C GLY A 59 -5.65 11.02 3.55
N SER A 60 -6.66 11.14 4.43
CA SER A 60 -7.12 9.98 5.20
C SER A 60 -8.16 9.12 4.48
N ALA A 61 -9.05 9.72 3.68
CA ALA A 61 -10.11 8.98 2.99
C ALA A 61 -9.74 8.63 1.54
N LEU A 62 -9.59 9.62 0.66
CA LEU A 62 -9.41 9.37 -0.78
C LEU A 62 -8.13 8.59 -1.09
N THR A 63 -7.00 9.02 -0.52
CA THR A 63 -5.68 8.39 -0.71
C THR A 63 -5.68 6.95 -0.21
N THR A 64 -6.28 6.68 0.94
CA THR A 64 -6.44 5.33 1.47
C THR A 64 -7.24 4.43 0.54
N VAL A 65 -8.39 4.92 0.03
CA VAL A 65 -9.21 4.17 -0.92
C VAL A 65 -8.42 3.83 -2.20
N ILE A 66 -7.71 4.81 -2.76
CA ILE A 66 -6.87 4.62 -3.95
C ILE A 66 -5.78 3.58 -3.68
N PHE A 67 -5.07 3.67 -2.55
CA PHE A 67 -4.02 2.70 -2.23
C PHE A 67 -4.55 1.29 -1.99
N VAL A 68 -5.71 1.15 -1.36
CA VAL A 68 -6.35 -0.15 -1.18
C VAL A 68 -6.71 -0.76 -2.54
N ILE A 69 -7.32 0.01 -3.45
CA ILE A 69 -7.63 -0.44 -4.82
C ILE A 69 -6.36 -0.84 -5.56
N ALA A 70 -5.30 -0.02 -5.48
CA ALA A 70 -4.02 -0.32 -6.12
C ALA A 70 -3.41 -1.62 -5.57
N LEU A 71 -3.44 -1.83 -4.25
CA LEU A 71 -2.96 -3.04 -3.61
C LEU A 71 -3.71 -4.30 -4.09
N PHE A 72 -5.04 -4.22 -4.20
CA PHE A 72 -5.86 -5.32 -4.72
C PHE A 72 -5.51 -5.64 -6.19
N ARG A 73 -5.27 -4.63 -7.01
CA ARG A 73 -4.89 -4.83 -8.43
C ARG A 73 -3.50 -5.45 -8.59
N THR A 74 -2.52 -5.01 -7.81
CA THR A 74 -1.15 -5.54 -7.88
C THR A 74 -1.10 -7.03 -7.53
N ARG A 75 -1.82 -7.47 -6.48
CA ARG A 75 -1.89 -8.89 -6.11
C ARG A 75 -2.47 -9.77 -7.23
N LYS A 76 -3.55 -9.32 -7.88
CA LYS A 76 -4.20 -10.06 -8.97
C LYS A 76 -3.25 -10.28 -10.16
N SER A 77 -2.39 -9.31 -10.46
CA SER A 77 -1.43 -9.42 -11.56
C SER A 77 -0.33 -10.46 -11.30
N THR A 78 0.09 -10.61 -10.04
CA THR A 78 1.10 -11.62 -9.65
C THR A 78 0.54 -13.05 -9.69
N GLU A 79 -0.71 -13.24 -9.29
CA GLU A 79 -1.36 -14.57 -9.30
C GLU A 79 -1.65 -15.07 -10.73
N GLY A 80 -2.02 -14.16 -11.65
CA GLY A 80 -2.27 -14.49 -13.06
C GLY A 80 -1.02 -14.99 -13.79
N ASN A 81 0.14 -14.38 -13.57
CA ASN A 81 1.40 -14.79 -14.20
C ASN A 81 1.92 -16.11 -13.63
N THR A 82 1.77 -16.33 -12.32
CA THR A 82 2.18 -17.59 -11.68
C THR A 82 1.35 -18.77 -12.21
N SER A 83 0.03 -18.60 -12.34
CA SER A 83 -0.86 -19.64 -12.87
C SER A 83 -0.60 -19.95 -14.35
N ALA A 84 -0.24 -18.94 -15.15
CA ALA A 84 0.13 -19.13 -16.54
C ALA A 84 1.45 -19.92 -16.69
N THR A 85 2.47 -19.57 -15.91
CA THR A 85 3.76 -20.29 -15.91
C THR A 85 3.61 -21.73 -15.43
N VAL A 86 2.86 -21.97 -14.35
CA VAL A 86 2.62 -23.33 -13.83
C VAL A 86 1.88 -24.21 -14.87
N ARG A 87 0.89 -23.65 -15.59
CA ARG A 87 0.23 -24.38 -16.69
C ARG A 87 1.17 -24.73 -17.83
N ARG A 88 2.07 -23.83 -18.24
CA ARG A 88 3.05 -24.09 -19.31
C ARG A 88 4.04 -25.19 -18.94
N VAL A 89 4.44 -25.25 -17.67
CA VAL A 89 5.34 -26.30 -17.15
C VAL A 89 4.62 -27.66 -17.11
N ASP A 90 3.36 -27.73 -16.65
CA ASP A 90 2.58 -28.98 -16.67
C ASP A 90 2.34 -29.47 -18.11
N GLU A 91 2.01 -28.57 -19.03
CA GLU A 91 1.80 -28.91 -20.44
C GLU A 91 3.08 -29.45 -21.12
N SER A 92 4.24 -28.85 -20.81
CA SER A 92 5.53 -29.32 -21.30
C SER A 92 5.90 -30.69 -20.72
N ALA A 93 5.67 -30.91 -19.43
CA ALA A 93 5.92 -32.21 -18.78
C ALA A 93 5.05 -33.32 -19.36
N ARG A 94 3.78 -33.02 -19.67
CA ARG A 94 2.86 -33.97 -20.33
C ARG A 94 3.28 -34.28 -21.76
N ALA A 95 3.73 -33.27 -22.51
CA ALA A 95 4.22 -33.46 -23.86
C ALA A 95 5.46 -34.37 -23.91
N VAL A 96 6.36 -34.26 -22.93
CA VAL A 96 7.52 -35.15 -22.80
C VAL A 96 7.09 -36.58 -22.47
N ARG A 97 6.22 -36.78 -21.47
CA ARG A 97 5.70 -38.12 -21.14
C ARG A 97 5.04 -38.80 -22.32
N ARG A 98 4.30 -38.06 -23.14
CA ARG A 98 3.61 -38.59 -24.33
C ARG A 98 4.59 -39.07 -25.39
N LYS A 99 5.75 -38.42 -25.53
CA LYS A 99 6.83 -38.87 -26.43
C LYS A 99 7.54 -40.11 -25.90
N GLU A 100 7.69 -40.22 -24.60
CA GLU A 100 8.37 -41.36 -23.97
C GLU A 100 7.53 -42.65 -24.06
N THR A 101 6.20 -42.54 -23.94
CA THR A 101 5.28 -43.68 -24.15
C THR A 101 5.13 -44.11 -25.60
N ASP A 102 5.43 -43.23 -26.56
CA ASP A 102 5.33 -43.53 -28.01
C ASP A 102 6.64 -44.13 -28.56
N ASN A 103 7.70 -44.11 -27.75
CA ASN A 103 9.05 -44.60 -28.09
C ASN A 103 9.38 -45.94 -27.40
N ALA A 104 8.41 -46.59 -26.76
CA ALA A 104 8.51 -47.90 -26.10
C ALA A 104 7.60 -48.91 -26.80
#